data_AF-A0A2V9IHS0-F1
#
_entry.id   AF-A0A2V9IHS0-F1
#
_cell.length_a   1.000
_cell.length_b   1.000
_cell.length_c   1.000
_cell.angle_alpha   90.00
_cell.angle_beta   90.00
_cell.angle_gamma   90.00
#
_symmetry.space_group_name_H-M   'P 1'
#
loop_
_entity.id
_entity.type
_entity.pdbx_description
1 polymer ?
#
loop_
_entity_poly.entity_id
_entity_poly.type
_entity_poly.pdbx_seq_one_letter_code
_entity_poly.pdbx_strand_id
1 'polypeptide(L)'
;MGIPLLRGRELTAADMAPDAPPVALVTASTARKFWPHQDPIGKRLKRAWKSEWTTTVVGVTGDVNEYSLASRLPGFADGAVYVAYGSGARAGVPRPAEMTLVVRTTNSLESLAGALRKAVASINPDVPVSEMQTLSAVISESLEAPRSTMWLFAIFAALALLLGAVGVYGVISYSVVERTPEIGIRLALGAEKREVMLLVMGQGARMALIGVTIGVAVALALTRFLASLLYGVQPSDRMTFTVVSTLLLGVALLASYLPARRATKVDPMVALRYE
;
A
#
# COMPACT_ATOMS: atom_id res chain seq x y z
N MET A 1 -7.05 -21.30 -7.44
CA MET A 1 -6.24 -20.77 -6.33
C MET A 1 -4.75 -21.03 -6.51
N GLY A 2 -4.32 -22.16 -7.08
CA GLY A 2 -2.94 -22.32 -7.59
C GLY A 2 -1.85 -22.15 -6.53
N ILE A 3 -2.15 -22.49 -5.27
CA ILE A 3 -1.20 -22.38 -4.17
C ILE A 3 -0.09 -23.41 -4.44
N PRO A 4 1.17 -22.99 -4.61
CA PRO A 4 2.23 -23.91 -4.96
C PRO A 4 2.60 -24.78 -3.76
N LEU A 5 2.78 -26.07 -3.98
CA LEU A 5 3.43 -26.96 -3.03
C LEU A 5 4.94 -26.77 -3.16
N LEU A 6 5.60 -26.38 -2.07
CA LEU A 6 7.06 -26.16 -2.06
C LEU A 6 7.81 -27.43 -1.68
N ARG A 7 7.26 -28.22 -0.74
CA ARG A 7 7.87 -29.48 -0.26
C ARG A 7 6.82 -30.48 0.21
N GLY A 8 7.17 -31.76 0.21
CA GLY A 8 6.33 -32.84 0.72
C GLY A 8 5.24 -33.25 -0.26
N ARG A 9 4.05 -33.53 0.25
CA ARG A 9 2.89 -33.96 -0.54
C ARG A 9 1.65 -33.14 -0.23
N GLU A 10 0.69 -33.13 -1.15
CA GLU A 10 -0.64 -32.56 -0.92
C GLU A 10 -1.51 -33.48 -0.03
N LEU A 11 -2.61 -32.91 0.47
CA LEU A 11 -3.65 -33.67 1.15
C LEU A 11 -4.48 -34.42 0.10
N THR A 12 -4.69 -35.69 0.34
CA THR A 12 -5.44 -36.58 -0.55
C THR A 12 -6.79 -36.96 0.07
N ALA A 13 -7.68 -37.55 -0.72
CA ALA A 13 -8.96 -38.06 -0.22
C ALA A 13 -8.77 -39.10 0.90
N ALA A 14 -7.68 -39.88 0.87
CA ALA A 14 -7.36 -40.86 1.92
C ALA A 14 -7.09 -40.18 3.28
N ASP A 15 -6.47 -39.00 3.28
CA ASP A 15 -6.21 -38.23 4.51
C ASP A 15 -7.49 -37.59 5.10
N MET A 16 -8.56 -37.53 4.31
CA MET A 16 -9.86 -37.00 4.71
C MET A 16 -10.78 -38.09 5.28
N ALA A 17 -10.39 -39.36 5.21
CA ALA A 17 -11.19 -40.45 5.76
C ALA A 17 -11.35 -40.30 7.29
N PRO A 18 -12.50 -40.68 7.88
CA PRO A 18 -12.74 -40.55 9.32
C PRO A 18 -11.68 -41.23 10.19
N ASP A 19 -11.11 -42.33 9.68
CA ASP A 19 -10.11 -43.12 10.39
C ASP A 19 -8.65 -42.75 10.07
N ALA A 20 -8.44 -41.80 9.16
CA ALA A 20 -7.10 -41.40 8.77
C ALA A 20 -6.33 -40.76 9.93
N PRO A 21 -5.00 -40.95 9.98
CA PRO A 21 -4.16 -40.19 10.90
C PRO A 21 -4.24 -38.70 10.56
N PRO A 22 -4.38 -37.81 11.56
CA PRO A 22 -4.47 -36.38 11.32
C PRO A 22 -3.16 -35.83 10.73
N VAL A 23 -3.27 -35.22 9.56
CA VAL A 23 -2.15 -34.60 8.83
C VAL A 23 -2.44 -33.14 8.48
N ALA A 24 -1.38 -32.36 8.31
CA ALA A 24 -1.48 -30.95 7.96
C ALA A 24 -0.44 -30.51 6.92
N LEU A 25 -0.80 -29.46 6.19
CA LEU A 25 0.13 -28.63 5.43
C LEU A 25 0.39 -27.34 6.21
N VAL A 26 1.63 -26.85 6.16
CA VAL A 26 2.00 -25.59 6.79
C VAL A 26 2.49 -24.61 5.74
N THR A 27 2.24 -23.32 5.94
CA THR A 27 2.82 -22.30 5.03
C THR A 27 4.33 -22.18 5.24
N ALA A 28 5.04 -21.67 4.23
CA ALA A 28 6.48 -21.45 4.28
C ALA A 28 6.90 -20.52 5.45
N SER A 29 6.09 -19.52 5.77
CA SER A 29 6.27 -18.64 6.93
C SER A 29 6.17 -19.40 8.25
N THR A 30 5.14 -20.24 8.42
CA THR A 30 5.02 -21.15 9.57
C THR A 30 6.26 -22.04 9.71
N ALA A 31 6.70 -22.65 8.60
CA ALA A 31 7.86 -23.54 8.60
C ALA A 31 9.14 -22.83 9.06
N ARG A 32 9.43 -21.64 8.51
CA ARG A 32 10.61 -20.85 8.88
C ARG A 32 10.61 -20.43 10.35
N LYS A 33 9.43 -20.13 10.90
CA LYS A 33 9.29 -19.65 12.28
C LYS A 33 9.48 -20.77 13.31
N PHE A 34 8.79 -21.89 13.13
CA PHE A 34 8.76 -22.97 14.14
C PHE A 34 9.90 -23.98 13.96
N TRP A 35 10.44 -24.11 12.75
CA TRP A 35 11.53 -25.03 12.44
C TRP A 35 12.65 -24.32 11.65
N PRO A 36 13.28 -23.29 12.24
CA PRO A 36 14.40 -22.61 11.58
C PRO A 36 15.51 -23.62 11.30
N HIS A 37 15.97 -23.68 10.05
CA HIS A 37 17.02 -24.59 9.58
C HIS A 37 16.74 -26.09 9.76
N GLN A 38 15.49 -26.48 9.99
CA GLN A 38 15.07 -27.87 10.14
C GLN A 38 14.03 -28.24 9.08
N ASP A 39 13.92 -29.54 8.78
CA ASP A 39 12.83 -30.03 7.95
C ASP A 39 11.53 -30.09 8.78
N PRO A 40 10.47 -29.35 8.39
CA PRO A 40 9.17 -29.43 9.06
C PRO A 40 8.42 -30.71 8.73
N ILE A 41 8.76 -31.44 7.66
CA ILE A 41 8.04 -32.65 7.25
C ILE A 41 8.26 -33.76 8.29
N GLY A 42 7.19 -34.45 8.67
CA GLY A 42 7.19 -35.49 9.70
C GLY A 42 7.16 -34.95 11.13
N LYS A 43 7.31 -33.63 11.34
CA LYS A 43 7.13 -33.03 12.66
C LYS A 43 5.65 -33.05 13.04
N ARG A 44 5.39 -33.13 14.34
CA ARG A 44 4.02 -33.11 14.87
C ARG A 44 3.67 -31.71 15.36
N LEU A 45 2.39 -31.43 15.37
CA LEU A 45 1.75 -30.20 15.86
C LEU A 45 0.82 -30.57 17.02
N LYS A 46 0.79 -29.70 18.03
CA LYS A 46 -0.18 -29.73 19.12
C LYS A 46 -0.83 -28.36 19.25
N ARG A 47 -2.03 -28.32 19.82
CA ARG A 47 -2.61 -27.04 20.24
C ARG A 47 -1.96 -26.57 21.53
N ALA A 48 -1.91 -25.26 21.73
CA ALA A 48 -1.36 -24.67 22.95
C ALA A 48 -2.07 -25.20 24.23
N TRP A 49 -3.37 -25.49 24.16
CA TRP A 49 -4.21 -25.97 25.26
C TRP A 49 -4.41 -27.50 25.31
N LYS A 50 -3.68 -28.28 24.49
CA LYS A 50 -3.70 -29.76 24.57
C LYS A 50 -2.27 -30.31 24.73
N SER A 51 -2.11 -31.35 25.54
CA SER A 51 -0.80 -32.00 25.75
C SER A 51 -0.39 -32.89 24.56
N GLU A 52 -1.36 -33.44 23.83
CA GLU A 52 -1.12 -34.42 22.78
C GLU A 52 -0.72 -33.81 21.44
N TRP A 53 0.33 -34.38 20.85
CA TRP A 53 0.79 -34.10 19.50
C TRP A 53 -0.08 -34.82 18.48
N THR A 54 -1.21 -34.25 18.11
CA THR A 54 -2.17 -34.97 17.27
C THR A 54 -1.75 -34.98 15.81
N THR A 55 -1.37 -33.84 15.24
CA THR A 55 -1.32 -33.67 13.77
C THR A 55 0.10 -33.74 13.21
N THR A 56 0.35 -34.48 12.12
CA THR A 56 1.68 -34.57 11.49
C THR A 56 1.77 -33.68 10.25
N VAL A 57 2.87 -32.93 10.10
CA VAL A 57 3.12 -32.11 8.93
C VAL A 57 3.58 -32.99 7.76
N VAL A 58 2.88 -32.95 6.64
CA VAL A 58 3.18 -33.77 5.44
C VAL A 58 3.61 -32.95 4.23
N GLY A 59 3.49 -31.63 4.30
CA GLY A 59 3.90 -30.74 3.22
C GLY A 59 3.96 -29.28 3.62
N VAL A 60 4.63 -28.49 2.77
CA VAL A 60 4.81 -27.05 2.92
C VAL A 60 4.28 -26.35 1.68
N THR A 61 3.35 -25.42 1.87
CA THR A 61 2.76 -24.61 0.80
C THR A 61 3.39 -23.22 0.72
N GLY A 62 3.24 -22.58 -0.43
CA GLY A 62 3.56 -21.17 -0.61
C GLY A 62 2.71 -20.28 0.32
N ASP A 63 3.30 -19.17 0.76
CA ASP A 63 2.58 -18.17 1.56
C ASP A 63 1.51 -17.49 0.68
N VAL A 64 0.25 -17.49 1.13
CA VAL A 64 -0.87 -16.79 0.48
C VAL A 64 -1.47 -15.75 1.42
N ASN A 65 -2.09 -14.73 0.83
CA ASN A 65 -2.82 -13.72 1.59
C ASN A 65 -4.24 -14.25 1.87
N GLU A 66 -4.44 -14.85 3.05
CA GLU A 66 -5.68 -15.58 3.37
C GLU A 66 -6.80 -14.68 3.89
N TYR A 67 -6.44 -13.57 4.55
CA TYR A 67 -7.40 -12.72 5.28
C TYR A 67 -7.70 -11.40 4.57
N SER A 68 -6.69 -10.75 4.00
CA SER A 68 -6.90 -9.57 3.15
C SER A 68 -5.73 -9.37 2.19
N LEU A 69 -5.93 -8.58 1.14
CA LEU A 69 -4.83 -8.17 0.26
C LEU A 69 -3.85 -7.22 0.97
N ALA A 70 -4.31 -6.48 1.97
CA ALA A 70 -3.51 -5.53 2.73
C ALA A 70 -2.67 -6.21 3.82
N SER A 71 -3.11 -7.36 4.33
CA SER A 71 -2.44 -8.12 5.39
C SER A 71 -2.47 -9.62 5.08
N ARG A 72 -1.28 -10.20 4.92
CA ARG A 72 -1.10 -11.65 4.65
C ARG A 72 -1.75 -12.50 5.75
N LEU A 73 -1.59 -12.07 7.00
CA LEU A 73 -2.17 -12.66 8.20
C LEU A 73 -2.54 -11.53 9.18
N PRO A 74 -3.55 -11.72 10.05
CA PRO A 74 -3.81 -10.83 11.17
C PRO A 74 -2.56 -10.67 12.06
N GLY A 75 -2.39 -9.53 12.74
CA GLY A 75 -1.21 -9.30 13.60
C GLY A 75 -1.02 -10.28 14.76
N PHE A 76 -2.02 -11.13 15.04
CA PHE A 76 -1.97 -12.22 16.02
C PHE A 76 -1.64 -13.59 15.39
N ALA A 77 -1.50 -13.69 14.07
CA ALA A 77 -1.26 -14.92 13.34
C ALA A 77 0.05 -14.81 12.54
N ASP A 78 0.98 -15.72 12.80
CA ASP A 78 2.32 -15.73 12.19
C ASP A 78 2.55 -16.89 11.21
N GLY A 79 1.45 -17.51 10.78
CA GLY A 79 1.45 -18.58 9.81
C GLY A 79 0.08 -19.23 9.71
N ALA A 80 -0.15 -19.94 8.61
CA ALA A 80 -1.33 -20.78 8.46
C ALA A 80 -0.98 -22.27 8.48
N VAL A 81 -1.97 -23.06 8.91
CA VAL A 81 -1.91 -24.53 8.96
C VAL A 81 -3.21 -25.04 8.33
N TYR A 82 -3.08 -25.80 7.26
CA TYR A 82 -4.22 -26.44 6.59
C TYR A 82 -4.36 -27.86 7.08
N VAL A 83 -5.56 -28.22 7.50
CA VAL A 83 -5.91 -29.55 8.01
C VAL A 83 -7.00 -30.18 7.15
N ALA A 84 -6.93 -31.49 6.96
CA ALA A 84 -7.95 -32.22 6.20
C ALA A 84 -9.30 -32.17 6.94
N TYR A 85 -10.35 -31.72 6.25
CA TYR A 85 -11.68 -31.46 6.81
C TYR A 85 -12.27 -32.64 7.59
N GLY A 86 -12.21 -33.87 7.05
CA GLY A 86 -12.78 -35.06 7.70
C GLY A 86 -12.01 -35.52 8.95
N SER A 87 -10.68 -35.44 8.92
CA SER A 87 -9.80 -35.76 10.05
C SER A 87 -9.78 -34.69 11.16
N GLY A 88 -10.38 -33.52 10.89
CA GLY A 88 -10.36 -32.35 11.78
C GLY A 88 -10.84 -32.66 13.19
N ALA A 89 -11.86 -33.49 13.35
CA ALA A 89 -12.38 -33.90 14.66
C ALA A 89 -11.32 -34.63 15.53
N ARG A 90 -10.51 -35.52 14.95
CA ARG A 90 -9.39 -36.20 15.65
C ARG A 90 -8.20 -35.27 15.89
N ALA A 91 -7.97 -34.32 14.98
CA ALA A 91 -7.05 -33.21 15.20
C ALA A 91 -7.57 -32.18 16.25
N GLY A 92 -8.77 -32.41 16.82
CA GLY A 92 -9.43 -31.52 17.77
C GLY A 92 -9.87 -30.17 17.18
N VAL A 93 -9.94 -30.08 15.85
CA VAL A 93 -10.38 -28.91 15.08
C VAL A 93 -11.90 -28.93 15.08
N PRO A 94 -12.57 -27.90 15.64
CA PRO A 94 -14.00 -27.76 15.47
C PRO A 94 -14.33 -27.81 13.98
N ARG A 95 -15.41 -28.51 13.62
CA ARG A 95 -15.92 -28.41 12.24
C ARG A 95 -16.25 -26.93 12.00
N PRO A 96 -15.74 -26.34 10.91
CA PRO A 96 -16.04 -24.94 10.62
C PRO A 96 -17.56 -24.80 10.43
N ALA A 97 -18.10 -23.70 10.93
CA ALA A 97 -19.53 -23.37 10.80
C ALA A 97 -19.90 -23.00 9.35
N GLU A 98 -18.89 -22.78 8.50
CA GLU A 98 -19.02 -22.27 7.14
C GLU A 98 -18.19 -23.11 6.17
N MET A 99 -18.64 -23.19 4.92
CA MET A 99 -17.93 -23.86 3.84
C MET A 99 -17.86 -22.93 2.62
N THR A 100 -16.65 -22.63 2.18
CA THR A 100 -16.42 -21.81 0.98
C THR A 100 -16.27 -22.70 -0.25
N LEU A 101 -17.08 -22.46 -1.26
CA LEU A 101 -16.97 -23.11 -2.57
C LEU A 101 -16.37 -22.14 -3.58
N VAL A 102 -15.28 -22.54 -4.23
CA VAL A 102 -14.66 -21.75 -5.31
C VAL A 102 -14.97 -22.41 -6.65
N VAL A 103 -15.76 -21.73 -7.49
CA VAL A 103 -16.15 -22.22 -8.81
C VAL A 103 -15.38 -21.46 -9.88
N ARG A 104 -14.68 -22.20 -10.75
CA ARG A 104 -14.08 -21.61 -11.96
C ARG A 104 -15.11 -21.65 -13.08
N THR A 105 -15.46 -20.47 -13.60
CA THR A 105 -16.42 -20.32 -14.69
C THR A 105 -16.08 -19.09 -15.53
N THR A 106 -16.55 -19.06 -16.77
CA THR A 106 -16.54 -17.88 -17.65
C THR A 106 -17.88 -17.13 -17.65
N ASN A 107 -18.92 -17.72 -17.04
CA ASN A 107 -20.27 -17.14 -16.99
C ASN A 107 -20.39 -16.08 -15.89
N SER A 108 -21.32 -15.12 -16.04
CA SER A 108 -21.55 -14.10 -15.02
C SER A 108 -22.15 -14.70 -13.75
N LEU A 109 -21.90 -14.05 -12.62
CA LEU A 109 -22.46 -14.48 -11.33
C LEU A 109 -23.99 -14.49 -11.36
N GLU A 110 -24.64 -13.52 -12.01
CA GLU A 110 -26.11 -13.47 -12.06
C GLU A 110 -26.70 -14.70 -12.76
N SER A 111 -26.04 -15.18 -13.83
CA SER A 111 -26.49 -16.35 -14.57
C SER A 111 -26.32 -17.66 -13.79
N LEU A 112 -25.31 -17.75 -12.93
CA LEU A 112 -24.94 -19.00 -12.23
C LEU A 112 -25.53 -19.09 -10.82
N ALA A 113 -25.79 -17.95 -10.17
CA ALA A 113 -26.24 -17.88 -8.77
C ALA A 113 -27.49 -18.71 -8.49
N GLY A 114 -28.50 -18.63 -9.38
CA GLY A 114 -29.73 -19.41 -9.23
C GLY A 114 -29.51 -20.92 -9.34
N ALA A 115 -28.66 -21.35 -10.28
CA ALA A 115 -28.33 -22.76 -10.47
C ALA A 115 -27.55 -23.33 -9.28
N LEU A 116 -26.57 -22.58 -8.76
CA LEU A 116 -25.79 -22.98 -7.58
C LEU A 116 -26.67 -23.10 -6.33
N ARG A 117 -27.56 -22.13 -6.07
CA ARG A 117 -28.50 -22.20 -4.94
C ARG A 117 -29.37 -23.45 -5.03
N LYS A 118 -29.91 -23.76 -6.21
CA LYS A 118 -30.73 -24.97 -6.43
C LYS A 118 -29.93 -26.25 -6.21
N ALA A 119 -28.69 -26.31 -6.70
CA ALA A 119 -27.83 -27.47 -6.52
C ALA A 119 -27.50 -27.72 -5.03
N VAL A 120 -27.20 -26.67 -4.26
CA VAL A 120 -26.97 -26.79 -2.81
C VAL A 120 -28.25 -27.22 -2.10
N ALA A 121 -29.38 -26.57 -2.40
CA ALA A 121 -30.67 -26.89 -1.80
C ALA A 121 -31.14 -28.34 -2.10
N SER A 122 -30.77 -28.92 -3.25
CA SER A 122 -31.07 -30.33 -3.56
C SER A 122 -30.28 -31.33 -2.71
N ILE A 123 -29.15 -30.92 -2.13
CA ILE A 123 -28.34 -31.75 -1.23
C ILE A 123 -28.81 -31.53 0.20
N ASN A 124 -28.93 -30.27 0.62
CA ASN A 124 -29.43 -29.90 1.94
C ASN A 124 -30.15 -28.53 1.88
N PRO A 125 -31.47 -28.48 2.06
CA PRO A 125 -32.24 -27.24 2.02
C PRO A 125 -32.00 -26.32 3.23
N ASP A 126 -31.49 -26.86 4.34
CA ASP A 126 -31.25 -26.10 5.58
C ASP A 126 -29.92 -25.33 5.56
N VAL A 127 -29.11 -25.47 4.49
CA VAL A 127 -27.83 -24.77 4.34
C VAL A 127 -28.06 -23.46 3.56
N PRO A 128 -27.98 -22.28 4.21
CA PRO A 128 -28.13 -21.02 3.51
C PRO A 128 -26.89 -20.73 2.64
N VAL A 129 -27.14 -20.34 1.40
CA VAL A 129 -26.10 -19.76 0.52
C VAL A 129 -26.12 -18.25 0.69
N SER A 130 -25.34 -17.76 1.65
CA SER A 130 -25.32 -16.36 2.09
C SER A 130 -24.51 -15.46 1.17
N GLU A 131 -23.24 -15.79 0.91
CA GLU A 131 -22.31 -14.91 0.20
C GLU A 131 -21.87 -15.50 -1.14
N MET A 132 -22.50 -15.03 -2.21
CA MET A 132 -22.05 -15.29 -3.58
C MET A 132 -21.43 -14.02 -4.13
N GLN A 133 -20.12 -14.07 -4.36
CA GLN A 133 -19.36 -12.97 -4.93
C GLN A 133 -18.38 -13.49 -5.99
N THR A 134 -18.02 -12.61 -6.92
CA THR A 134 -16.90 -12.88 -7.84
C THR A 134 -15.59 -12.65 -7.11
N LEU A 135 -14.52 -13.35 -7.50
CA LEU A 135 -13.20 -13.12 -6.91
C LEU A 135 -12.73 -11.66 -7.11
N SER A 136 -13.12 -11.01 -8.20
CA SER A 136 -12.88 -9.58 -8.43
C SER A 136 -13.61 -8.68 -7.45
N ALA A 137 -14.83 -9.03 -7.02
CA ALA A 137 -15.57 -8.27 -6.02
C ALA A 137 -14.90 -8.39 -4.64
N VAL A 138 -14.51 -9.60 -4.22
CA VAL A 138 -13.76 -9.84 -2.97
C VAL A 138 -12.45 -9.05 -2.94
N ILE A 139 -11.73 -9.01 -4.08
CA ILE A 139 -10.51 -8.20 -4.25
C ILE A 139 -10.82 -6.70 -4.12
N SER A 140 -11.92 -6.24 -4.73
CA SER A 140 -12.29 -4.82 -4.73
C SER A 140 -12.74 -4.34 -3.35
N GLU A 141 -13.52 -5.14 -2.63
CA GLU A 141 -13.98 -4.89 -1.26
C GLU A 141 -12.80 -4.79 -0.29
N SER A 142 -11.80 -5.66 -0.47
CA SER A 142 -10.53 -5.59 0.28
C SER A 142 -9.74 -4.28 0.05
N LEU A 143 -10.07 -3.50 -0.98
CA LEU A 143 -9.41 -2.24 -1.34
C LEU A 143 -10.25 -0.99 -1.04
N GLU A 144 -11.50 -1.12 -0.58
CA GLU A 144 -12.37 0.04 -0.37
C GLU A 144 -11.95 0.90 0.83
N ALA A 145 -11.64 0.29 1.97
CA ALA A 145 -11.19 1.01 3.16
C ALA A 145 -9.87 1.80 2.91
N PRO A 146 -8.82 1.20 2.30
CA PRO A 146 -7.62 1.95 1.92
C PRO A 146 -7.87 3.10 0.93
N ARG A 147 -8.83 2.95 -0.01
CA ARG A 147 -9.13 3.98 -1.01
C ARG A 147 -9.74 5.25 -0.40
N SER A 148 -10.62 5.11 0.58
CA SER A 148 -11.22 6.28 1.25
C SER A 148 -10.16 7.12 1.98
N THR A 149 -9.29 6.47 2.73
CA THR A 149 -8.17 7.14 3.41
C THR A 149 -7.19 7.78 2.42
N MET A 150 -6.93 7.12 1.30
CA MET A 150 -6.09 7.68 0.22
C MET A 150 -6.67 8.99 -0.32
N TRP A 151 -7.99 9.05 -0.57
CA TRP A 151 -8.63 10.28 -1.03
C TRP A 151 -8.51 11.44 -0.04
N LEU A 152 -8.69 11.16 1.26
CA LEU A 152 -8.52 12.17 2.30
C LEU A 152 -7.08 12.73 2.31
N PHE A 153 -6.07 11.84 2.26
CA PHE A 153 -4.68 12.27 2.17
C PHE A 153 -4.37 13.02 0.87
N ALA A 154 -4.97 12.63 -0.25
CA ALA A 154 -4.80 13.32 -1.53
C ALA A 154 -5.34 14.76 -1.45
N ILE A 155 -6.50 14.96 -0.81
CA ILE A 155 -7.07 16.31 -0.59
C ILE A 155 -6.16 17.12 0.33
N PHE A 156 -5.71 16.56 1.46
CA PHE A 156 -4.79 17.28 2.35
C PHE A 156 -3.47 17.62 1.68
N ALA A 157 -2.91 16.71 0.88
CA ALA A 157 -1.69 16.96 0.11
C ALA A 157 -1.90 18.09 -0.91
N ALA A 158 -3.05 18.11 -1.61
CA ALA A 158 -3.38 19.18 -2.54
C ALA A 158 -3.53 20.54 -1.84
N LEU A 159 -4.19 20.59 -0.67
CA LEU A 159 -4.31 21.81 0.13
C LEU A 159 -2.95 22.29 0.65
N ALA A 160 -2.12 21.38 1.17
CA ALA A 160 -0.77 21.71 1.63
C ALA A 160 0.10 22.23 0.49
N LEU A 161 -0.01 21.63 -0.71
CA LEU A 161 0.68 22.08 -1.91
C LEU A 161 0.25 23.49 -2.33
N LEU A 162 -1.05 23.77 -2.33
CA LEU A 162 -1.58 25.11 -2.60
C LEU A 162 -1.07 26.13 -1.58
N LEU A 163 -1.14 25.80 -0.29
CA LEU A 163 -0.64 26.68 0.77
C LEU A 163 0.86 26.95 0.64
N GLY A 164 1.65 25.92 0.33
CA GLY A 164 3.07 26.05 0.05
C GLY A 164 3.35 26.93 -1.18
N ALA A 165 2.59 26.75 -2.26
CA ALA A 165 2.71 27.57 -3.47
C ALA A 165 2.40 29.05 -3.19
N VAL A 166 1.35 29.33 -2.42
CA VAL A 166 0.99 30.70 -1.98
C VAL A 166 2.09 31.29 -1.10
N GLY A 167 2.65 30.50 -0.18
CA GLY A 167 3.77 30.92 0.67
C GLY A 167 5.02 31.29 -0.13
N VAL A 168 5.43 30.43 -1.08
CA VAL A 168 6.56 30.70 -1.98
C VAL A 168 6.29 31.96 -2.82
N TYR A 169 5.10 32.09 -3.39
CA TYR A 169 4.71 33.30 -4.12
C TYR A 169 4.82 34.55 -3.23
N GLY A 170 4.32 34.50 -1.99
CA GLY A 170 4.34 35.62 -1.06
C GLY A 170 5.75 36.05 -0.69
N VAL A 171 6.61 35.10 -0.31
CA VAL A 171 8.01 35.38 0.06
C VAL A 171 8.80 35.95 -1.11
N ILE A 172 8.65 35.37 -2.31
CA ILE A 172 9.35 35.86 -3.50
C ILE A 172 8.81 37.22 -3.94
N SER A 173 7.49 37.41 -3.93
CA SER A 173 6.87 38.70 -4.27
C SER A 173 7.32 39.79 -3.31
N TYR A 174 7.42 39.49 -2.02
CA TYR A 174 7.93 40.43 -1.02
C TYR A 174 9.41 40.77 -1.30
N SER A 175 10.25 39.77 -1.54
CA SER A 175 11.67 40.00 -1.85
C SER A 175 11.89 40.80 -3.14
N VAL A 176 11.05 40.61 -4.16
CA VAL A 176 11.06 41.42 -5.38
C VAL A 176 10.72 42.87 -5.07
N VAL A 177 9.68 43.12 -4.25
CA VAL A 177 9.28 44.48 -3.88
C VAL A 177 10.40 45.19 -3.12
N GLU A 178 11.01 44.53 -2.13
CA GLU A 178 12.13 45.07 -1.36
C GLU A 178 13.35 45.40 -2.23
N ARG A 179 13.60 44.60 -3.28
CA ARG A 179 14.72 44.78 -4.23
C ARG A 179 14.35 45.60 -5.46
N THR A 180 13.16 46.20 -5.54
CA THR A 180 12.73 47.00 -6.69
C THR A 180 13.73 48.11 -7.07
N PRO A 181 14.30 48.88 -6.12
CA PRO A 181 15.28 49.91 -6.44
C PRO A 181 16.55 49.34 -7.09
N GLU A 182 17.09 48.25 -6.54
CA GLU A 182 18.27 47.57 -7.11
C GLU A 182 18.00 47.01 -8.52
N ILE A 183 16.82 46.40 -8.70
CA ILE A 183 16.39 45.84 -9.98
C ILE A 183 16.22 46.96 -11.02
N GLY A 184 15.65 48.10 -10.61
CA GLY A 184 15.49 49.30 -11.44
C GLY A 184 16.83 49.87 -11.90
N ILE A 185 17.82 49.98 -11.00
CA ILE A 185 19.18 50.44 -11.33
C ILE A 185 19.84 49.47 -12.33
N ARG A 186 19.74 48.15 -12.11
CA ARG A 186 20.30 47.15 -13.06
C ARG A 186 19.68 47.25 -14.44
N LEU A 187 18.35 47.39 -14.52
CA LEU A 187 17.65 47.57 -15.79
C LEU A 187 18.04 48.88 -16.48
N ALA A 188 18.22 49.98 -15.72
CA ALA A 188 18.70 51.26 -16.26
C ALA A 188 20.15 51.19 -16.77
N LEU A 189 20.99 50.35 -16.16
CA LEU A 189 22.36 50.06 -16.62
C LEU A 189 22.41 49.07 -17.80
N GLY A 190 21.26 48.62 -18.31
CA GLY A 190 21.16 47.77 -19.50
C GLY A 190 21.15 46.27 -19.23
N ALA A 191 20.93 45.83 -17.99
CA ALA A 191 20.80 44.40 -17.68
C ALA A 191 19.63 43.76 -18.46
N GLU A 192 19.84 42.53 -18.95
CA GLU A 192 18.82 41.83 -19.71
C GLU A 192 17.68 41.39 -18.80
N LYS A 193 16.42 41.56 -19.23
CA LYS A 193 15.23 41.08 -18.47
C LYS A 193 15.34 39.61 -18.07
N ARG A 194 16.04 38.81 -18.88
CA ARG A 194 16.33 37.40 -18.61
C ARG A 194 17.19 37.20 -17.38
N GLU A 195 18.19 38.05 -17.13
CA GLU A 195 19.07 37.95 -15.95
C GLU A 195 18.30 38.21 -14.65
N VAL A 196 17.42 39.22 -14.66
CA VAL A 196 16.53 39.51 -13.53
C VAL A 196 15.57 38.34 -13.27
N MET A 197 14.99 37.78 -14.34
CA MET A 197 14.09 36.63 -14.23
C MET A 197 14.80 35.39 -13.64
N LEU A 198 16.01 35.07 -14.13
CA LEU A 198 16.81 33.96 -13.63
C LEU A 198 17.22 34.14 -12.16
N LEU A 199 17.52 35.37 -11.74
CA LEU A 199 17.86 35.67 -10.36
C LEU A 199 16.68 35.38 -9.41
N VAL A 200 15.48 35.85 -9.76
CA VAL A 200 14.27 35.64 -8.95
C VAL A 200 13.83 34.17 -8.97
N MET A 201 13.85 33.52 -10.14
CA MET A 201 13.54 32.09 -10.26
C MET A 201 14.57 31.23 -9.51
N GLY A 202 15.85 31.62 -9.48
CA GLY A 202 16.92 30.95 -8.75
C GLY A 202 16.71 30.97 -7.23
N GLN A 203 16.15 32.05 -6.68
CA GLN A 203 15.76 32.11 -5.27
C GLN A 203 14.65 31.10 -4.96
N GLY A 204 13.61 31.06 -5.81
CA GLY A 204 12.53 30.07 -5.68
C GLY A 204 13.02 28.63 -5.82
N ALA A 205 13.88 28.36 -6.81
CA ALA A 205 14.48 27.05 -7.03
C ALA A 205 15.33 26.59 -5.84
N ARG A 206 16.12 27.50 -5.24
CA ARG A 206 16.95 27.19 -4.07
C ARG A 206 16.10 26.86 -2.85
N MET A 207 15.05 27.64 -2.58
CA MET A 207 14.10 27.34 -1.49
C MET A 207 13.42 25.99 -1.71
N ALA A 208 12.97 25.71 -2.94
CA ALA A 208 12.32 24.46 -3.29
C ALA A 208 13.27 23.25 -3.13
N LEU A 209 14.52 23.36 -3.58
CA LEU A 209 15.53 22.31 -3.43
C LEU A 209 15.82 21.99 -1.96
N ILE A 210 15.98 23.02 -1.12
CA ILE A 210 16.19 22.84 0.33
C ILE A 210 14.96 22.19 0.97
N GLY A 211 13.77 22.67 0.66
CA GLY A 211 12.52 22.11 1.17
C GLY A 211 12.32 20.65 0.77
N VAL A 212 12.54 20.32 -0.51
CA VAL A 212 12.42 18.95 -1.04
C VAL A 212 13.46 18.03 -0.41
N THR A 213 14.72 18.44 -0.31
CA THR A 213 15.77 17.61 0.30
C THR A 213 15.49 17.31 1.76
N ILE A 214 15.07 18.31 2.55
CA ILE A 214 14.67 18.11 3.95
C ILE A 214 13.43 17.23 4.03
N GLY A 215 12.41 17.50 3.21
CA GLY A 215 11.16 16.72 3.19
C GLY A 215 11.38 15.25 2.85
N VAL A 216 12.22 14.95 1.86
CA VAL A 216 12.61 13.58 1.49
C VAL A 216 13.35 12.90 2.63
N ALA A 217 14.30 13.57 3.28
CA ALA A 217 15.03 13.01 4.41
C ALA A 217 14.10 12.66 5.59
N VAL A 218 13.18 13.57 5.93
CA VAL A 218 12.18 13.37 6.99
C VAL A 218 11.22 12.25 6.63
N ALA A 219 10.73 12.22 5.38
CA ALA A 219 9.84 11.17 4.90
C ALA A 219 10.50 9.79 4.97
N LEU A 220 11.75 9.64 4.51
CA LEU A 220 12.49 8.38 4.58
C LEU A 220 12.69 7.92 6.03
N ALA A 221 12.99 8.83 6.95
CA ALA A 221 13.13 8.52 8.37
C ALA A 221 11.82 8.02 8.98
N LEU A 222 10.71 8.71 8.70
CA LEU A 222 9.37 8.34 9.17
C LEU A 222 8.89 7.02 8.55
N THR A 223 9.08 6.82 7.25
CA THR A 223 8.70 5.57 6.58
C THR A 223 9.49 4.40 7.15
N ARG A 224 10.78 4.58 7.47
CA ARG A 224 11.58 3.53 8.12
C ARG A 224 11.08 3.20 9.53
N PHE A 225 10.66 4.20 10.29
CA PHE A 225 10.04 4.00 11.61
C PHE A 225 8.69 3.28 11.48
N LEU A 226 7.83 3.70 10.54
CA LEU A 226 6.52 3.09 10.31
C LEU A 226 6.62 1.68 9.73
N ALA A 227 7.62 1.37 8.91
CA ALA A 227 7.86 0.02 8.40
C ALA A 227 8.19 -0.99 9.50
N SER A 228 8.67 -0.53 10.67
CA SER A 228 8.83 -1.39 11.85
C SER A 228 7.50 -1.73 12.54
N LEU A 229 6.45 -0.95 12.27
CA LEU A 229 5.12 -1.07 12.88
C LEU A 229 4.09 -1.69 11.92
N LEU A 230 4.22 -1.46 10.60
CA LEU A 230 3.27 -1.91 9.58
C LEU A 230 3.93 -2.93 8.64
N TYR A 231 3.31 -4.12 8.55
CA TYR A 231 3.75 -5.19 7.67
C TYR A 231 3.46 -4.85 6.20
N GLY A 232 4.44 -5.05 5.31
CA GLY A 232 4.24 -4.95 3.85
C GLY A 232 4.45 -3.56 3.24
N VAL A 233 4.79 -2.52 4.02
CA VAL A 233 5.20 -1.23 3.47
C VAL A 233 6.65 -1.33 2.99
N GLN A 234 6.87 -1.37 1.67
CA GLN A 234 8.23 -1.28 1.14
C GLN A 234 8.80 0.11 1.45
N PRO A 235 9.96 0.22 2.14
CA PRO A 235 10.43 1.50 2.70
C PRO A 235 10.79 2.59 1.69
N SER A 236 10.74 2.34 0.38
CA SER A 236 11.19 3.30 -0.62
C SER A 236 10.68 2.96 -2.03
N ASP A 237 9.46 3.38 -2.35
CA ASP A 237 9.08 3.48 -3.75
C ASP A 237 9.80 4.67 -4.40
N ARG A 238 10.91 4.37 -5.07
CA ARG A 238 11.76 5.36 -5.76
C ARG A 238 10.95 6.17 -6.77
N MET A 239 9.95 5.56 -7.41
CA MET A 239 9.14 6.23 -8.42
C MET A 239 8.29 7.31 -7.76
N THR A 240 7.61 7.00 -6.66
CA THR A 240 6.81 7.96 -5.90
C THR A 240 7.66 9.15 -5.42
N PHE A 241 8.83 8.90 -4.81
CA PHE A 241 9.70 10.00 -4.35
C PHE A 241 10.18 10.89 -5.51
N THR A 242 10.51 10.30 -6.66
CA THR A 242 10.98 11.05 -7.83
C THR A 242 9.87 11.89 -8.44
N VAL A 243 8.68 11.31 -8.62
CA VAL A 243 7.51 12.01 -9.20
C VAL A 243 7.06 13.16 -8.29
N VAL A 244 6.94 12.91 -6.98
CA VAL A 244 6.51 13.95 -6.03
C VAL A 244 7.55 15.06 -5.93
N SER A 245 8.84 14.73 -5.84
CA SER A 245 9.90 15.75 -5.80
C SER A 245 9.89 16.63 -7.06
N THR A 246 9.73 16.02 -8.24
CA THR A 246 9.65 16.74 -9.52
C THR A 246 8.42 17.63 -9.57
N LEU A 247 7.27 17.13 -9.11
CA LEU A 247 6.02 17.89 -9.03
C LEU A 247 6.18 19.11 -8.10
N LEU A 248 6.74 18.92 -6.90
CA LEU A 248 6.94 20.00 -5.93
C LEU A 248 7.89 21.09 -6.48
N LEU A 249 8.98 20.69 -7.14
CA LEU A 249 9.88 21.61 -7.83
C LEU A 249 9.16 22.39 -8.93
N GLY A 250 8.37 21.69 -9.77
CA GLY A 250 7.58 22.32 -10.83
C GLY A 250 6.59 23.35 -10.28
N VAL A 251 5.88 23.03 -9.20
CA VAL A 251 4.93 23.95 -8.56
C VAL A 251 5.64 25.16 -7.96
N ALA A 252 6.78 24.98 -7.29
CA ALA A 252 7.55 26.09 -6.75
C ALA A 252 8.09 27.02 -7.85
N LEU A 253 8.56 26.46 -8.97
CA LEU A 253 8.98 27.23 -10.13
C LEU A 253 7.81 28.02 -10.74
N LEU A 254 6.64 27.39 -10.91
CA LEU A 254 5.42 28.06 -11.39
C LEU A 254 4.98 29.19 -10.45
N ALA A 255 5.02 28.97 -9.14
CA ALA A 255 4.70 29.98 -8.14
C ALA A 255 5.69 31.17 -8.19
N SER A 256 6.99 30.90 -8.42
CA SER A 256 8.03 31.92 -8.54
C SER A 256 8.02 32.69 -9.87
N TYR A 257 7.42 32.12 -10.91
CA TYR A 257 7.43 32.69 -12.26
C TYR A 257 6.61 33.98 -12.35
N LEU A 258 5.44 34.06 -11.69
CA LEU A 258 4.63 35.28 -11.70
C LEU A 258 5.35 36.50 -11.09
N PRO A 259 5.92 36.41 -9.86
CA PRO A 259 6.73 37.47 -9.27
C PRO A 259 7.95 37.82 -10.12
N ALA A 260 8.65 36.81 -10.67
CA ALA A 260 9.81 37.04 -11.54
C ALA A 260 9.43 37.84 -12.79
N ARG A 261 8.31 37.50 -13.44
CA ARG A 261 7.80 38.24 -14.59
C ARG A 261 7.40 39.67 -14.22
N ARG A 262 6.81 39.89 -13.04
CA ARG A 262 6.50 41.24 -12.54
C ARG A 262 7.77 42.07 -12.33
N ALA A 263 8.84 41.48 -11.78
CA ALA A 263 10.14 42.15 -11.59
C ALA A 263 10.72 42.70 -12.91
N THR A 264 10.58 41.96 -14.02
CA THR A 264 11.08 42.40 -15.34
C THR A 264 10.30 43.55 -15.98
N LYS A 265 9.12 43.87 -15.44
CA LYS A 265 8.23 44.92 -15.92
C LYS A 265 8.27 46.19 -15.07
N VAL A 266 9.13 46.24 -14.05
CA VAL A 266 9.35 47.44 -13.25
C VAL A 266 9.90 48.53 -14.17
N ASP A 267 9.22 49.68 -14.19
CA ASP A 267 9.62 50.84 -14.99
C ASP A 267 10.78 51.57 -14.28
N PRO A 268 11.98 51.67 -14.89
CA PRO A 268 13.14 52.32 -14.28
C PRO A 268 12.86 53.77 -13.85
N MET A 269 11.95 54.45 -14.57
CA MET A 269 11.60 55.85 -14.29
C MET A 269 10.72 56.01 -13.04
N VAL A 270 9.98 54.97 -12.64
CA VAL A 270 9.19 54.97 -11.40
C VAL A 270 10.07 54.61 -10.20
N ALA A 271 11.08 53.76 -10.40
CA ALA A 271 12.02 53.38 -9.34
C ALA A 271 12.92 54.53 -8.87
N LEU A 272 13.23 55.50 -9.75
CA LEU A 272 14.02 56.70 -9.44
C LEU A 272 13.21 57.89 -8.90
N ARG A 273 11.87 57.80 -8.88
CA ARG A 273 10.97 58.89 -8.48
C ARG A 273 10.42 58.74 -7.05
N TYR A 274 10.84 57.71 -6.33
CA TYR A 274 10.63 57.58 -4.88
C TYR A 274 11.84 58.17 -4.14
N GLU A 275 11.90 59.50 -4.12
CA GLU A 275 12.46 60.32 -3.03
C GLU A 275 11.37 61.29 -2.57
#